data_AF-A0A2N2HU62-F1
#
_entry.id   AF-A0A2N2HU62-F1
#
_cell.length_a   1.000
_cell.length_b   1.000
_cell.length_c   1.000
_cell.angle_alpha   90.00
_cell.angle_beta   90.00
_cell.angle_gamma   90.00
#
_symmetry.space_group_name_H-M   'P 1'
#
loop_
_entity.id
_entity.type
_entity.pdbx_description
1 polymer ?
#
loop_
_entity_poly.entity_id
_entity_poly.type
_entity_poly.pdbx_seq_one_letter_code
_entity_poly.pdbx_strand_id
1 'polypeptide(L)'
;MLNHHVGQAWLTWYMSRAYGAPLWRVAGATLLVYGTTFGCLFFLGGISLLVDGTAAPWLVPLLAVAGAGAVGYLVVIALKPAALARRQVLAPLFEVGVSGHLLAFALRLPHVVVLLLGTWLPFRFFGVDIPPAAAFAYVPVLMVVSALPITPQGVGTRDWFSLHYFSQYGVGGEAEREAAVAATTLSFAVAISLFQAVLALVLMHRALRVLRRSGTQG
;
A
#
# COMPACT_ATOMS: atom_id res chain seq x y z
N MET A 1 0.65 -15.51 5.40
CA MET A 1 0.88 -14.23 4.71
C MET A 1 1.87 -13.33 5.48
N LEU A 2 2.89 -13.91 6.13
CA LEU A 2 3.90 -13.16 6.89
C LEU A 2 4.94 -12.48 6.00
N ASN A 3 4.96 -12.79 4.72
CA ASN A 3 5.69 -12.06 3.70
C ASN A 3 4.68 -11.73 2.59
N HIS A 4 4.53 -10.43 2.29
CA HIS A 4 3.60 -9.93 1.28
C HIS A 4 3.82 -10.60 -0.08
N HIS A 5 5.07 -10.76 -0.51
CA HIS A 5 5.41 -11.36 -1.80
C HIS A 5 5.07 -12.85 -1.87
N VAL A 6 5.35 -13.59 -0.79
CA VAL A 6 5.01 -15.02 -0.70
C VAL A 6 3.49 -15.21 -0.65
N GLY A 7 2.78 -14.33 0.06
CA GLY A 7 1.31 -14.32 0.10
C GLY A 7 0.69 -14.05 -1.27
N GLN A 8 1.22 -13.08 -2.01
CA GLN A 8 0.77 -12.76 -3.38
C GLN A 8 1.03 -13.92 -4.36
N ALA A 9 2.20 -14.57 -4.26
CA ALA A 9 2.52 -15.73 -5.08
C ALA A 9 1.56 -16.91 -4.81
N TRP A 10 1.27 -17.19 -3.53
CA TRP A 10 0.31 -18.23 -3.14
C TRP A 10 -1.10 -17.91 -3.63
N LEU A 11 -1.55 -16.66 -3.52
CA LEU A 11 -2.88 -16.25 -3.96
C LEU A 11 -3.02 -16.38 -5.49
N THR A 12 -1.98 -16.00 -6.23
CA THR A 12 -1.91 -16.13 -7.69
C THR A 12 -2.00 -17.60 -8.10
N TRP A 13 -1.24 -18.47 -7.44
CA TRP A 13 -1.29 -19.92 -7.66
C TRP A 13 -2.67 -20.51 -7.31
N TYR A 14 -3.25 -20.10 -6.18
CA TYR A 14 -4.57 -20.54 -5.75
C TYR A 14 -5.66 -20.13 -6.74
N MET A 15 -5.65 -18.90 -7.23
CA MET A 15 -6.63 -18.43 -8.22
C MET A 15 -6.49 -19.16 -9.56
N SER A 16 -5.26 -19.39 -10.00
CA SER A 16 -4.99 -20.17 -11.21
C SER A 16 -5.52 -21.60 -11.09
N ARG A 17 -5.32 -22.26 -9.94
CA ARG A 17 -5.70 -23.66 -9.75
C ARG A 17 -7.16 -23.88 -9.36
N ALA A 18 -7.77 -22.99 -8.58
CA ALA A 18 -9.14 -23.14 -8.10
C ALA A 18 -10.18 -22.56 -9.06
N TYR A 19 -9.82 -21.51 -9.82
CA TYR A 19 -10.77 -20.80 -10.69
C TYR A 19 -10.36 -20.81 -12.18
N GLY A 20 -9.27 -21.49 -12.54
CA GLY A 20 -8.80 -21.59 -13.94
C GLY A 20 -8.39 -20.25 -14.56
N ALA A 21 -8.22 -19.21 -13.74
CA ALA A 21 -7.86 -17.87 -14.21
C ALA A 21 -6.43 -17.90 -14.77
N PRO A 22 -6.20 -17.50 -16.03
CA PRO A 22 -4.84 -17.50 -16.54
C PRO A 22 -4.00 -16.42 -15.83
N LEU A 23 -2.67 -16.56 -15.85
CA LEU A 23 -1.77 -15.78 -14.97
C LEU A 23 -1.59 -14.30 -15.38
N TRP A 24 -1.72 -14.00 -16.68
CA TRP A 24 -1.54 -12.67 -17.28
C TRP A 24 -2.54 -11.56 -16.84
N ARG A 25 -3.86 -11.76 -16.88
CA ARG A 25 -4.94 -11.00 -16.26
C ARG A 25 -4.76 -10.84 -14.76
N VAL A 26 -4.27 -11.87 -14.04
CA VAL A 26 -3.97 -11.69 -12.61
C VAL A 26 -2.85 -10.66 -12.47
N ALA A 27 -1.79 -10.74 -13.27
CA ALA A 27 -0.74 -9.73 -13.30
C ALA A 27 -1.25 -8.33 -13.70
N GLY A 28 -2.13 -8.23 -14.70
CA GLY A 28 -2.75 -6.97 -15.12
C GLY A 28 -3.65 -6.35 -14.04
N ALA A 29 -4.45 -7.17 -13.36
CA ALA A 29 -5.26 -6.72 -12.22
C ALA A 29 -4.38 -6.26 -11.05
N THR A 30 -3.28 -6.98 -10.77
CA THR A 30 -2.29 -6.57 -9.76
C THR A 30 -1.62 -5.25 -10.13
N LEU A 31 -1.33 -5.00 -11.41
CA LEU A 31 -0.79 -3.73 -11.87
C LEU A 31 -1.77 -2.57 -11.65
N LEU A 32 -3.05 -2.77 -11.94
CA LEU A 32 -4.12 -1.80 -11.64
C LEU A 32 -4.21 -1.50 -10.13
N VAL A 33 -4.13 -2.55 -9.32
CA VAL A 33 -4.12 -2.48 -7.85
C VAL A 33 -2.93 -1.66 -7.36
N TYR A 34 -1.72 -1.88 -7.89
CA TYR A 34 -0.56 -1.06 -7.51
C TYR A 34 -0.70 0.38 -7.99
N GLY A 35 -1.09 0.61 -9.24
CA GLY A 35 -1.27 1.96 -9.79
C GLY A 35 -2.27 2.79 -8.98
N THR A 36 -3.42 2.22 -8.64
CA THR A 36 -4.42 2.88 -7.78
C THR A 36 -3.93 3.09 -6.36
N THR A 37 -3.14 2.16 -5.79
CA THR A 37 -2.54 2.34 -4.46
C THR A 37 -1.58 3.52 -4.44
N PHE A 38 -0.60 3.53 -5.34
CA PHE A 38 0.38 4.61 -5.41
C PHE A 38 -0.28 5.94 -5.71
N GLY A 39 -1.30 5.95 -6.59
CA GLY A 39 -2.12 7.14 -6.81
C GLY A 39 -2.77 7.66 -5.53
N CYS A 40 -3.36 6.78 -4.70
CA CYS A 40 -3.95 7.18 -3.42
C CYS A 40 -2.90 7.74 -2.45
N LEU A 41 -1.69 7.17 -2.43
CA LEU A 41 -0.60 7.66 -1.58
C LEU A 41 -0.13 9.06 -2.01
N PHE A 42 0.01 9.31 -3.32
CA PHE A 42 0.31 10.65 -3.83
C PHE A 42 -0.83 11.64 -3.52
N PHE A 43 -2.09 11.20 -3.67
CA PHE A 43 -3.23 12.03 -3.32
C PHE A 43 -3.22 12.44 -1.84
N LEU A 44 -2.97 11.49 -0.93
CA LEU A 44 -2.83 11.77 0.51
C LEU A 44 -1.63 12.69 0.79
N GLY A 45 -0.50 12.50 0.12
CA GLY A 45 0.64 13.41 0.17
C GLY A 45 0.28 14.84 -0.25
N GLY A 46 -0.54 14.99 -1.28
CA GLY A 46 -1.05 16.28 -1.74
C GLY A 46 -1.91 17.01 -0.70
N ILE A 47 -2.64 16.28 0.15
CA ILE A 47 -3.40 16.88 1.25
C ILE A 47 -2.48 17.60 2.23
N SER A 48 -1.23 17.15 2.43
CA SER A 48 -0.27 17.85 3.28
C SER A 48 -0.09 19.31 2.86
N LEU A 49 -0.01 19.58 1.56
CA LEU A 49 0.20 20.95 1.05
C LEU A 49 -1.05 21.83 1.20
N LEU A 50 -2.24 21.22 1.27
CA LEU A 50 -3.49 21.91 1.55
C LEU A 50 -3.63 22.27 3.04
N VAL A 51 -3.10 21.42 3.92
CA VAL A 51 -3.12 21.64 5.38
C VAL A 51 -2.04 22.64 5.79
N ASP A 52 -0.82 22.47 5.29
CA ASP A 52 0.30 23.37 5.49
C ASP A 52 1.26 23.31 4.29
N GLY A 53 1.20 24.34 3.44
CA GLY A 53 2.03 24.45 2.23
C GLY A 53 3.53 24.57 2.50
N THR A 54 3.94 24.84 3.74
CA THR A 54 5.35 24.99 4.12
C THR A 54 5.96 23.74 4.76
N ALA A 55 5.13 22.80 5.22
CA ALA A 55 5.59 21.60 5.92
C ALA A 55 6.43 20.64 5.04
N ALA A 56 6.17 20.60 3.73
CA ALA A 56 6.82 19.65 2.83
C ALA A 56 6.97 20.20 1.39
N PRO A 57 7.76 21.28 1.17
CA PRO A 57 7.94 21.88 -0.15
C PRO A 57 8.56 20.92 -1.17
N TRP A 58 9.33 19.93 -0.70
CA TRP A 58 9.92 18.88 -1.52
C TRP A 58 8.88 17.98 -2.20
N LEU A 59 7.63 17.93 -1.70
CA LEU A 59 6.55 17.17 -2.32
C LEU A 59 6.03 17.82 -3.61
N VAL A 60 6.17 19.13 -3.77
CA VAL A 60 5.63 19.86 -4.92
C VAL A 60 6.14 19.31 -6.27
N PRO A 61 7.46 19.20 -6.52
CA PRO A 61 7.94 18.62 -7.77
C PRO A 61 7.54 17.16 -7.95
N LEU A 62 7.49 16.39 -6.86
CA LEU A 62 7.10 14.97 -6.90
C LEU A 62 5.64 14.80 -7.31
N LEU A 63 4.73 15.60 -6.73
CA LEU A 63 3.31 15.61 -7.05
C LEU A 63 3.05 16.15 -8.45
N ALA A 64 3.84 17.13 -8.91
CA ALA A 64 3.75 17.63 -10.28
C ALA A 64 4.10 16.52 -11.30
N VAL A 65 5.21 15.80 -11.08
CA VAL A 65 5.61 14.67 -11.95
C VAL A 65 4.60 13.52 -11.86
N ALA A 66 4.14 13.16 -10.67
CA ALA A 66 3.15 12.11 -10.48
C ALA A 66 1.80 12.47 -11.12
N GLY A 67 1.37 13.73 -11.00
CA GLY A 67 0.16 14.26 -11.61
C GLY A 67 0.25 14.27 -13.13
N ALA A 68 1.35 14.76 -13.70
CA ALA A 68 1.60 14.72 -15.14
C ALA A 68 1.62 13.27 -15.66
N GLY A 69 2.27 12.36 -14.94
CA GLY A 69 2.29 10.93 -15.25
C GLY A 69 0.89 10.29 -15.19
N ALA A 70 0.08 10.63 -14.19
CA ALA A 70 -1.29 10.14 -14.06
C ALA A 70 -2.19 10.64 -15.20
N VAL A 71 -2.09 11.92 -15.56
CA VAL A 71 -2.82 12.48 -16.72
C VAL A 71 -2.38 11.79 -18.00
N GLY A 72 -1.07 11.66 -18.24
CA GLY A 72 -0.54 10.94 -19.40
C GLY A 72 -1.02 9.49 -19.47
N TYR A 73 -1.04 8.79 -18.33
CA TYR A 73 -1.57 7.44 -18.21
C TYR A 73 -3.06 7.34 -18.57
N LEU A 74 -3.89 8.25 -18.05
CA LEU A 74 -5.32 8.29 -18.38
C LEU A 74 -5.56 8.62 -19.86
N VAL A 75 -4.74 9.50 -20.44
CA VAL A 75 -4.78 9.80 -21.88
C VAL A 75 -4.43 8.56 -22.70
N VAL A 76 -3.38 7.81 -22.34
CA VAL A 76 -3.04 6.55 -23.02
C VAL A 76 -4.18 5.53 -22.92
N ILE A 77 -4.83 5.41 -21.76
CA ILE A 77 -5.99 4.53 -21.58
C ILE A 77 -7.17 4.99 -22.44
N ALA A 78 -7.42 6.29 -22.51
CA ALA A 78 -8.51 6.87 -23.30
C ALA A 78 -8.27 6.66 -24.81
N LEU A 79 -7.04 6.84 -25.28
CA LEU A 79 -6.65 6.71 -26.69
C LEU A 79 -6.59 5.25 -27.17
N LYS A 80 -6.53 4.27 -26.25
CA LYS A 80 -6.49 2.83 -26.52
C LYS A 80 -5.58 2.45 -27.71
N PRO A 81 -4.29 2.83 -27.71
CA PRO A 81 -3.40 2.56 -28.83
C PRO A 81 -3.30 1.06 -29.11
N ALA A 82 -3.55 0.66 -30.36
CA ALA A 82 -3.67 -0.74 -30.77
C ALA A 82 -2.43 -1.60 -30.43
N ALA A 83 -1.23 -1.00 -30.40
CA ALA A 83 0.00 -1.69 -30.03
C ALA A 83 0.05 -2.12 -28.55
N LEU A 84 -0.51 -1.33 -27.64
CA LEU A 84 -0.54 -1.66 -26.20
C LEU A 84 -1.79 -2.48 -25.84
N ALA A 85 -2.92 -2.20 -26.48
CA ALA A 85 -4.16 -2.95 -26.26
C ALA A 85 -4.05 -4.43 -26.68
N ARG A 86 -3.18 -4.75 -27.65
CA ARG A 86 -2.90 -6.14 -28.09
C ARG A 86 -2.06 -6.94 -27.08
N ARG A 87 -1.44 -6.30 -26.07
CA ARG A 87 -0.67 -7.02 -25.04
C ARG A 87 -1.62 -7.60 -23.99
N GLN A 88 -1.69 -8.92 -23.90
CA GLN A 88 -2.63 -9.64 -23.03
C GLN A 88 -2.51 -9.29 -21.54
N VAL A 89 -1.32 -8.86 -21.07
CA VAL A 89 -1.10 -8.40 -19.68
C VAL A 89 -1.73 -7.02 -19.42
N LEU A 90 -1.81 -6.16 -20.43
CA LEU A 90 -2.37 -4.81 -20.32
C LEU A 90 -3.85 -4.75 -20.68
N ALA A 91 -4.39 -5.81 -21.30
CA ALA A 91 -5.80 -5.90 -21.65
C ALA A 91 -6.75 -5.55 -20.48
N PRO A 92 -6.53 -6.03 -19.24
CA PRO A 92 -7.37 -5.64 -18.10
C PRO A 92 -7.39 -4.13 -17.82
N LEU A 93 -6.29 -3.43 -18.05
CA LEU A 93 -6.22 -1.98 -17.85
C LEU A 93 -7.08 -1.25 -18.90
N PHE A 94 -7.05 -1.68 -20.16
CA PHE A 94 -7.84 -1.04 -21.21
C PHE A 94 -9.33 -1.43 -21.17
N GLU A 95 -9.65 -2.63 -20.69
CA GLU A 95 -11.02 -3.14 -20.50
C GLU A 95 -11.78 -2.35 -19.44
N VAL A 96 -11.11 -2.02 -18.32
CA VAL A 96 -11.67 -1.25 -17.20
C VAL A 96 -11.95 0.21 -17.60
N GLY A 97 -11.16 0.78 -18.51
CA GLY A 97 -11.32 2.15 -19.01
C GLY A 97 -11.11 3.23 -17.93
N VAL A 98 -11.26 4.51 -18.31
CA VAL A 98 -10.99 5.64 -17.40
C VAL A 98 -11.92 5.64 -16.19
N SER A 99 -13.23 5.43 -16.39
CA SER A 99 -14.21 5.41 -15.30
C SER A 99 -13.94 4.30 -14.29
N GLY A 100 -13.53 3.12 -14.75
CA GLY A 100 -13.17 2.03 -13.86
C GLY A 100 -11.87 2.27 -13.08
N HIS A 101 -10.91 3.01 -13.64
CA HIS A 101 -9.71 3.43 -12.89
C HIS A 101 -10.07 4.43 -11.78
N LEU A 102 -10.92 5.40 -12.10
CA LEU A 102 -11.40 6.39 -11.12
C LEU A 102 -12.23 5.71 -10.02
N LEU A 103 -13.09 4.75 -10.37
CA LEU A 103 -13.85 3.99 -9.40
C LEU A 103 -12.95 3.11 -8.53
N ALA A 104 -11.98 2.41 -9.13
CA ALA A 104 -11.02 1.59 -8.39
C ALA A 104 -10.17 2.45 -7.43
N PHE A 105 -9.78 3.66 -7.86
CA PHE A 105 -9.14 4.64 -6.99
C PHE A 105 -10.05 5.04 -5.83
N ALA A 106 -11.28 5.45 -6.11
CA ALA A 106 -12.24 5.91 -5.11
C ALA A 106 -12.57 4.82 -4.07
N LEU A 107 -12.78 3.57 -4.51
CA LEU A 107 -13.05 2.43 -3.63
C LEU A 107 -11.85 2.05 -2.77
N ARG A 108 -10.63 2.36 -3.23
CA ARG A 108 -9.40 2.05 -2.51
C ARG A 108 -9.02 3.13 -1.51
N LEU A 109 -9.46 4.36 -1.73
CA LEU A 109 -9.17 5.49 -0.85
C LEU A 109 -9.55 5.21 0.62
N PRO A 110 -10.75 4.67 0.96
CA PRO A 110 -11.09 4.31 2.34
C PRO A 110 -10.09 3.32 2.96
N HIS A 111 -9.67 2.31 2.19
CA HIS A 111 -8.69 1.33 2.67
C HIS A 111 -7.34 2.00 2.97
N VAL A 112 -6.85 2.87 2.09
CA VAL A 112 -5.58 3.59 2.30
C VAL A 112 -5.68 4.59 3.46
N VAL A 113 -6.84 5.24 3.64
CA VAL A 113 -7.10 6.11 4.81
C VAL A 113 -7.03 5.30 6.10
N VAL A 114 -7.65 4.12 6.16
CA VAL A 114 -7.55 3.24 7.34
C VAL A 114 -6.10 2.84 7.60
N LEU A 115 -5.32 2.54 6.56
CA LEU A 115 -3.89 2.22 6.74
C LEU A 115 -3.09 3.43 7.24
N LEU A 116 -3.36 4.63 6.71
CA LEU A 116 -2.73 5.87 7.17
C LEU A 116 -3.05 6.11 8.65
N LEU A 117 -4.33 6.06 9.03
CA LEU A 117 -4.75 6.23 10.43
C LEU A 117 -4.16 5.15 11.33
N GLY A 118 -4.17 3.89 10.88
CA GLY A 118 -3.58 2.77 11.60
C GLY A 118 -2.06 2.88 11.76
N THR A 119 -1.37 3.63 10.90
CA THR A 119 0.07 3.90 11.01
C THR A 119 0.35 5.14 11.86
N TRP A 120 -0.49 6.17 11.76
CA TRP A 120 -0.29 7.46 12.42
C TRP A 120 -0.78 7.48 13.87
N LEU A 121 -1.98 6.97 14.17
CA LEU A 121 -2.58 7.03 15.50
C LEU A 121 -1.76 6.32 16.59
N PRO A 122 -1.10 5.17 16.34
CA PRO A 122 -0.23 4.53 17.32
C PRO A 122 0.79 5.48 17.94
N PHE A 123 1.40 6.38 17.15
CA PHE A 123 2.42 7.31 17.65
C PHE A 123 1.93 8.18 18.82
N ARG A 124 0.65 8.60 18.78
CA ARG A 124 0.07 9.39 19.88
C ARG A 124 -0.04 8.61 21.19
N PHE A 125 -0.32 7.32 21.14
CA PHE A 125 -0.39 6.49 22.34
C PHE A 125 0.96 6.33 23.04
N PHE A 126 2.06 6.56 22.33
CA PHE A 126 3.42 6.52 22.86
C PHE A 126 4.01 7.92 23.11
N GLY A 127 3.19 8.98 23.07
CA GLY A 127 3.65 10.36 23.34
C GLY A 127 4.43 11.00 22.19
N VAL A 128 4.20 10.55 20.95
CA VAL A 128 4.76 11.15 19.73
C VAL A 128 3.63 11.84 18.97
N ASP A 129 3.57 13.17 19.08
CA ASP A 129 2.48 13.99 18.55
C ASP A 129 2.80 14.55 17.16
N ILE A 130 2.66 13.70 16.15
CA ILE A 130 2.90 14.07 14.76
C ILE A 130 1.75 14.98 14.27
N PRO A 131 2.02 16.22 13.82
CA PRO A 131 0.98 17.11 13.30
C PRO A 131 0.38 16.56 12.00
N PRO A 132 -0.91 16.84 11.70
CA PRO A 132 -1.58 16.26 10.54
C PRO A 132 -0.88 16.53 9.21
N ALA A 133 -0.32 17.73 9.01
CA ALA A 133 0.44 18.04 7.79
C ALA A 133 1.63 17.09 7.60
N ALA A 134 2.47 16.93 8.63
CA ALA A 134 3.60 15.99 8.60
C ALA A 134 3.11 14.53 8.44
N ALA A 135 1.99 14.16 9.05
CA ALA A 135 1.43 12.82 8.88
C ALA A 135 1.03 12.55 7.41
N PHE A 136 0.33 13.49 6.77
CA PHE A 136 -0.04 13.37 5.36
C PHE A 136 1.19 13.38 4.43
N ALA A 137 2.27 14.10 4.78
CA ALA A 137 3.50 14.11 3.99
C ALA A 137 4.32 12.81 4.11
N TYR A 138 4.59 12.37 5.35
CA TYR A 138 5.60 11.35 5.62
C TYR A 138 5.02 9.95 5.83
N VAL A 139 3.78 9.80 6.29
CA VAL A 139 3.18 8.47 6.48
C VAL A 139 2.97 7.74 5.15
N PRO A 140 2.47 8.37 4.05
CA PRO A 140 2.42 7.70 2.76
C PRO A 140 3.80 7.25 2.26
N VAL A 141 4.84 8.05 2.50
CA VAL A 141 6.23 7.68 2.18
C VAL A 141 6.67 6.48 3.01
N LEU A 142 6.38 6.49 4.31
CA LEU A 142 6.67 5.36 5.20
C LEU A 142 5.99 4.07 4.71
N MET A 143 4.75 4.16 4.22
CA MET A 143 4.02 3.03 3.64
C MET A 143 4.71 2.50 2.37
N VAL A 144 5.23 3.39 1.51
CA VAL A 144 6.04 2.98 0.35
C VAL A 144 7.33 2.30 0.81
N VAL A 145 8.08 2.92 1.72
CA VAL A 145 9.33 2.37 2.28
C VAL A 145 9.11 0.98 2.87
N SER A 146 7.99 0.78 3.57
CA SER A 146 7.62 -0.50 4.17
C SER A 146 7.26 -1.57 3.14
N ALA A 147 6.80 -1.16 1.96
CA ALA A 147 6.43 -2.07 0.86
C ALA A 147 7.61 -2.40 -0.06
N LEU A 148 8.72 -1.67 0.03
CA LEU A 148 9.92 -1.96 -0.77
C LEU A 148 10.54 -3.29 -0.30
N PRO A 149 10.91 -4.18 -1.23
CA PRO A 149 11.49 -5.49 -0.92
C PRO A 149 12.97 -5.39 -0.50
N ILE A 150 13.33 -4.41 0.34
CA ILE A 150 14.68 -4.23 0.87
C ILE A 150 14.86 -5.10 2.12
N THR A 151 13.85 -5.13 3.00
CA THR A 151 13.82 -5.96 4.20
C THR A 151 12.47 -6.67 4.36
N PRO A 152 12.43 -7.85 5.01
CA PRO A 152 11.16 -8.52 5.31
C PRO A 152 10.23 -7.58 6.09
N GLN A 153 9.02 -7.34 5.56
CA GLN A 153 8.02 -6.44 6.17
C GLN A 153 8.50 -4.99 6.37
N GLY A 154 9.58 -4.57 5.72
CA GLY A 154 10.15 -3.23 5.91
C GLY A 154 10.77 -3.01 7.29
N VAL A 155 10.98 -4.07 8.08
CA VAL A 155 11.60 -3.96 9.42
C VAL A 155 13.02 -3.42 9.26
N GLY A 156 13.42 -2.48 10.11
CA GLY A 156 14.68 -1.76 9.99
C GLY A 156 14.58 -0.49 9.12
N THR A 157 14.18 -0.58 7.85
CA THR A 157 14.06 0.62 6.97
C THR A 157 12.93 1.54 7.41
N ARG A 158 11.78 0.96 7.75
CA ARG A 158 10.64 1.68 8.34
C ARG A 158 10.98 2.26 9.71
N ASP A 159 11.72 1.51 10.53
CA ASP A 159 12.07 1.94 11.88
C ASP A 159 13.08 3.09 11.84
N TRP A 160 14.10 2.98 10.98
CA TRP A 160 15.05 4.05 10.70
C TRP A 160 14.36 5.31 10.16
N PHE A 161 13.46 5.17 9.18
CA PHE A 161 12.71 6.30 8.65
C PHE A 161 11.86 6.97 9.74
N SER A 162 11.17 6.17 10.56
CA SER A 162 10.33 6.69 11.64
C SER A 162 11.17 7.42 12.69
N LEU A 163 12.33 6.88 13.08
CA LEU A 163 13.26 7.56 13.99
C LEU A 163 13.76 8.88 13.41
N HIS A 164 14.14 8.88 12.14
CA HIS A 164 14.71 10.06 11.49
C HIS A 164 13.69 11.20 11.33
N TYR A 165 12.44 10.89 10.98
CA TYR A 165 11.43 11.92 10.69
C TYR A 165 10.46 12.19 11.85
N PHE A 166 10.24 11.25 12.77
CA PHE A 166 9.21 11.38 13.81
C PHE A 166 9.72 11.56 15.23
N SER A 167 10.99 11.27 15.53
CA SER A 167 11.56 11.49 16.88
C SER A 167 11.44 12.94 17.35
N GLN A 168 11.53 13.90 16.43
CA GLN A 168 11.36 15.34 16.71
C GLN A 168 9.98 15.70 17.31
N TYR A 169 8.96 14.86 17.10
CA TYR A 169 7.61 15.07 17.63
C TYR A 169 7.38 14.36 18.98
N GLY A 170 8.40 13.69 19.53
CA GLY A 170 8.32 13.06 20.85
C GLY A 170 8.56 14.05 21.99
N VAL A 171 8.03 13.72 23.17
CA VAL A 171 8.30 14.45 24.42
C VAL A 171 9.53 13.86 25.12
N GLY A 172 10.30 14.70 25.81
CA GLY A 172 11.44 14.25 26.63
C GLY A 172 12.82 14.44 25.98
N GLY A 173 13.82 13.80 26.56
CA GLY A 173 15.19 13.79 26.04
C GLY A 173 15.32 12.99 24.74
N GLU A 174 16.45 13.13 24.04
CA GLU A 174 16.69 12.44 22.76
C GLU A 174 16.48 10.92 22.87
N ALA A 175 17.06 10.28 23.89
CA ALA A 175 16.90 8.85 24.12
C ALA A 175 15.43 8.43 24.40
N GLU A 176 14.66 9.26 25.10
CA GLU A 176 13.24 8.99 25.41
C GLU A 176 12.37 9.09 24.14
N ARG A 177 12.65 10.09 23.29
CA ARG A 177 11.97 10.29 22.01
C ARG A 177 12.20 9.12 21.06
N GLU A 178 13.45 8.68 20.94
CA GLU A 178 13.80 7.52 20.12
C GLU A 178 13.17 6.23 20.66
N ALA A 179 13.18 6.05 21.98
CA ALA A 179 12.54 4.91 22.62
C ALA A 179 11.02 4.89 22.35
N ALA A 180 10.34 6.03 22.41
CA ALA A 180 8.91 6.13 22.12
C ALA A 180 8.57 5.75 20.67
N VAL A 181 9.36 6.25 19.70
CA VAL A 181 9.20 5.89 18.29
C VAL A 181 9.48 4.41 18.06
N ALA A 182 10.57 3.88 18.60
CA ALA A 182 10.93 2.46 18.47
C ALA A 182 9.88 1.55 19.13
N ALA A 183 9.36 1.92 20.30
CA ALA A 183 8.29 1.20 20.98
C ALA A 183 7.01 1.17 20.13
N THR A 184 6.67 2.30 19.48
CA THR A 184 5.53 2.39 18.57
C THR A 184 5.68 1.44 17.39
N THR A 185 6.80 1.53 16.66
CA THR A 185 6.98 0.75 15.43
C THR A 185 7.11 -0.75 15.72
N LEU A 186 7.78 -1.12 16.82
CA LEU A 186 7.89 -2.51 17.27
C LEU A 186 6.52 -3.06 17.68
N SER A 187 5.76 -2.33 18.50
CA SER A 187 4.43 -2.75 18.95
C SER A 187 3.50 -2.95 17.76
N PHE A 188 3.53 -2.03 16.79
CA PHE A 188 2.75 -2.15 15.57
C PHE A 188 3.18 -3.36 14.72
N ALA A 189 4.48 -3.60 14.55
CA ALA A 189 4.99 -4.76 13.81
C ALA A 189 4.58 -6.09 14.45
N VAL A 190 4.66 -6.19 15.77
CA VAL A 190 4.22 -7.38 16.51
C VAL A 190 2.71 -7.57 16.38
N ALA A 191 1.92 -6.53 16.62
CA ALA A 191 0.47 -6.58 16.55
C ALA A 191 -0.02 -7.01 15.15
N ILE A 192 0.52 -6.39 14.09
CA ILE A 192 0.11 -6.71 12.72
C ILE A 192 0.57 -8.11 12.30
N SER A 193 1.74 -8.55 12.74
CA SER A 193 2.24 -9.90 12.45
C SER A 193 1.40 -10.98 13.12
N LEU A 194 1.03 -10.78 14.38
CA LEU A 194 0.13 -11.69 15.10
C LEU A 194 -1.24 -11.74 14.44
N PHE A 195 -1.81 -10.57 14.13
CA PHE A 195 -3.10 -10.49 13.43
C PHE A 195 -3.07 -11.22 12.09
N GLN A 196 -2.04 -10.98 11.26
CA GLN A 196 -1.87 -11.65 9.97
C GLN A 196 -1.66 -13.16 10.12
N ALA A 197 -0.92 -13.61 11.15
CA ALA A 197 -0.71 -15.03 11.41
C ALA A 197 -2.04 -15.74 11.73
N VAL A 198 -2.82 -15.19 12.67
CA VAL A 198 -4.13 -15.73 13.05
C VAL A 198 -5.08 -15.75 11.85
N LEU A 199 -5.19 -14.63 11.12
CA LEU A 199 -6.06 -14.54 9.95
C LEU A 199 -5.63 -15.53 8.86
N ALA A 200 -4.33 -15.65 8.60
CA ALA A 200 -3.81 -16.58 7.60
C ALA A 200 -4.15 -18.05 7.96
N LEU A 201 -4.03 -18.44 9.23
CA LEU A 201 -4.39 -19.79 9.67
C LEU A 201 -5.88 -20.09 9.46
N VAL A 202 -6.75 -19.15 9.83
CA VAL A 202 -8.21 -19.28 9.67
C VAL A 202 -8.59 -19.38 8.18
N LEU A 203 -8.04 -18.50 7.35
CA LEU A 203 -8.35 -18.47 5.91
C LEU A 203 -7.76 -19.66 5.17
N MET A 204 -6.52 -20.07 5.48
CA MET A 204 -5.89 -21.24 4.86
C MET A 204 -6.65 -22.52 5.20
N HIS A 205 -7.14 -22.66 6.43
CA HIS A 205 -7.98 -23.79 6.82
C HIS A 205 -9.32 -23.83 6.05
N ARG A 206 -9.89 -22.67 5.67
CA ARG A 206 -11.07 -22.61 4.80
C ARG A 206 -10.71 -22.91 3.33
N ALA A 207 -9.63 -22.34 2.81
CA ALA A 207 -9.20 -22.52 1.43
C ALA A 207 -8.87 -23.98 1.10
N LEU A 208 -8.17 -24.69 2.01
CA LEU A 208 -7.85 -26.11 1.85
C LEU A 208 -9.11 -26.99 1.84
N ARG A 209 -10.15 -26.62 2.60
CA ARG A 209 -11.45 -27.32 2.57
C ARG A 209 -12.15 -27.18 1.22
N VAL A 210 -12.07 -26.00 0.59
CA VAL A 210 -12.63 -25.77 -0.75
C VAL A 210 -11.88 -26.60 -1.80
N LEU A 211 -10.55 -26.57 -1.79
CA LEU A 211 -9.72 -27.34 -2.73
C LEU A 211 -9.99 -28.85 -2.68
N ARG A 212 -10.20 -29.41 -1.48
CA ARG A 212 -10.54 -30.83 -1.31
C ARG A 212 -11.89 -31.21 -1.92
N ARG A 213 -12.85 -30.27 -1.99
CA ARG A 213 -14.17 -30.49 -2.61
C ARG A 213 -14.12 -30.34 -4.14
N SER A 214 -13.26 -29.46 -4.64
CA SER A 214 -13.03 -29.28 -6.08
C SER A 214 -12.31 -30.48 -6.71
N GLY A 215 -11.47 -31.18 -5.95
CA GLY A 215 -10.74 -32.37 -6.41
C GLY A 215 -11.55 -33.67 -6.46
N THR A 216 -12.80 -33.70 -5.97
CA THR A 216 -13.68 -34.88 -5.98
C THR A 216 -14.68 -34.91 -7.15
N GLN A 217 -14.57 -33.99 -8.12
CA GLN A 217 -15.42 -33.96 -9.33
C GLN A 217 -14.65 -34.23 -10.63
N GLY A 218 -13.42 -34.76 -10.54
CA GLY A 218 -12.60 -35.17 -11.68
C GLY A 218 -12.48 -36.68 -11.77
#